data_AF-A0A7L5BDH2-F1
#
_entry.id   AF-A0A7L5BDH2-F1
#
_cell.length_a   1.000
_cell.length_b   1.000
_cell.length_c   1.000
_cell.angle_alpha   90.00
_cell.angle_beta   90.00
_cell.angle_gamma   90.00
#
_symmetry.space_group_name_H-M   'P 1'
#
loop_
_entity.id
_entity.type
_entity.pdbx_description
1 polymer ?
#
loop_
_entity_poly.entity_id
_entity_poly.type
_entity_poly.pdbx_seq_one_letter_code
_entity_poly.pdbx_strand_id
1 'polypeptide(L)'
;MTVHTNHTFIEIDVKQHKETGMMIATSKQVRGLFVHGDTMEELNDRIPEAIVALMEAKGHKNVIVRPAEEVSLESIGFETQTRRFELQEAA
;
A
#
# COMPACT_ATOMS: atom_id res chain seq x y z
N MET A 1 8.15 0.38 -29.82
CA MET A 1 7.70 1.32 -28.77
C MET A 1 8.21 0.78 -27.45
N THR A 2 9.22 1.42 -26.87
CA THR A 2 9.84 0.99 -25.61
C THR A 2 9.02 1.60 -24.48
N VAL A 3 8.21 0.78 -23.79
CA VAL A 3 7.43 1.23 -22.64
C VAL A 3 8.42 1.41 -21.49
N HIS A 4 8.70 2.66 -21.12
CA HIS A 4 9.50 2.96 -19.95
C HIS A 4 8.65 2.73 -18.70
N THR A 5 8.74 1.54 -18.14
CA THR A 5 8.10 1.23 -16.87
C THR A 5 8.89 1.89 -15.75
N ASN A 6 8.33 2.91 -15.12
CA ASN A 6 8.95 3.58 -13.98
C ASN A 6 8.39 2.96 -12.70
N HIS A 7 9.13 2.05 -12.08
CA HIS A 7 8.69 1.33 -10.88
C HIS A 7 8.88 2.23 -9.66
N THR A 8 7.80 2.74 -9.09
CA THR A 8 7.85 3.53 -7.85
C THR A 8 7.40 2.68 -6.68
N PHE A 9 8.23 2.58 -5.64
CA PHE A 9 7.89 1.87 -4.41
C PHE A 9 7.20 2.79 -3.41
N ILE A 10 6.01 2.43 -2.97
CA ILE A 10 5.21 3.15 -1.97
C ILE A 10 5.31 2.47 -0.62
N GLU A 11 5.73 3.20 0.41
CA GLU A 11 5.78 2.71 1.79
C GLU A 11 4.42 2.85 2.49
N ILE A 12 3.93 1.73 3.05
CA ILE A 12 2.70 1.65 3.83
C ILE A 12 3.03 1.31 5.28
N ASP A 13 2.54 2.14 6.19
CA ASP A 13 2.59 1.94 7.63
C ASP A 13 1.29 1.25 8.09
N VAL A 14 1.39 0.05 8.64
CA VAL A 14 0.25 -0.66 9.24
C VAL A 14 0.32 -0.59 10.76
N LYS A 15 -0.78 -0.21 11.40
CA LYS A 15 -0.93 -0.14 12.86
C LYS A 15 -2.09 -1.02 13.29
N GLN A 16 -1.90 -1.81 14.34
CA GLN A 16 -2.94 -2.67 14.91
C GLN A 16 -3.42 -2.13 16.26
N HIS A 17 -4.74 -2.07 16.44
CA HIS A 17 -5.37 -1.75 17.72
C HIS A 17 -5.31 -2.96 18.66
N LYS A 18 -4.81 -2.76 19.89
CA LYS A 18 -4.45 -3.85 20.80
C LYS A 18 -5.64 -4.67 21.30
N GLU A 19 -6.79 -4.02 21.49
CA GLU A 19 -7.96 -4.66 22.11
C GLU A 19 -8.91 -5.29 21.09
N THR A 20 -9.00 -4.69 19.90
CA THR A 20 -9.95 -5.11 18.87
C THR A 20 -9.27 -5.93 17.77
N GLY A 21 -7.94 -5.91 17.68
CA GLY A 21 -7.18 -6.54 16.61
C GLY A 21 -7.28 -5.82 15.26
N MET A 22 -8.10 -4.78 15.15
CA MET A 22 -8.30 -3.99 13.93
C MET A 22 -7.01 -3.36 13.46
N MET A 23 -6.73 -3.46 12.16
CA MET A 23 -5.57 -2.85 11.52
C MET A 23 -5.95 -1.64 10.68
N ILE A 24 -5.07 -0.65 10.66
CA ILE A 24 -5.18 0.55 9.84
C ILE A 24 -3.87 0.73 9.08
N ALA A 25 -3.97 0.82 7.75
CA ALA A 25 -2.90 1.15 6.84
C ALA A 25 -2.94 2.62 6.44
N THR A 26 -1.79 3.28 6.50
CA THR A 26 -1.59 4.70 6.13
C THR A 26 -0.31 4.87 5.32
N SER A 27 -0.16 5.99 4.62
CA SER A 27 1.09 6.32 3.92
C SER A 27 1.38 7.82 3.97
N LYS A 28 2.63 8.17 4.25
CA LYS A 28 3.12 9.56 4.10
C LYS A 28 3.28 9.95 2.64
N GLN A 29 3.56 8.98 1.77
CA GLN A 29 3.79 9.18 0.34
C GLN A 29 2.44 9.31 -0.40
N VAL A 30 1.44 8.52 0.00
CA VAL A 30 0.06 8.63 -0.52
C VAL A 30 -0.82 9.35 0.48
N ARG A 31 -0.73 10.70 0.50
CA ARG A 31 -1.59 11.54 1.34
C ARG A 31 -3.07 11.25 1.05
N GLY A 32 -3.82 10.95 2.11
CA GLY A 32 -5.24 10.61 2.06
C GLY A 32 -5.52 9.11 2.15
N LEU A 33 -4.49 8.25 2.09
CA LEU A 33 -4.67 6.81 2.24
C LEU A 33 -4.98 6.43 3.69
N PHE A 34 -6.19 5.92 3.89
CA PHE A 34 -6.65 5.31 5.13
C PHE A 34 -7.45 4.06 4.77
N VAL A 35 -6.89 2.89 5.03
CA VAL A 35 -7.54 1.60 4.78
C VAL A 35 -7.58 0.83 6.09
N HIS A 36 -8.72 0.24 6.42
CA HIS A 36 -8.88 -0.60 7.60
C HIS A 36 -9.07 -2.06 7.18
N GLY A 37 -8.77 -2.99 8.08
CA GLY A 37 -9.02 -4.42 7.87
C GLY A 37 -8.89 -5.17 9.19
N ASP A 38 -9.53 -6.32 9.27
CA ASP A 38 -9.43 -7.23 10.41
C ASP A 38 -8.28 -8.24 10.23
N THR A 39 -7.86 -8.46 8.97
CA THR A 39 -6.70 -9.30 8.62
C THR A 39 -5.71 -8.58 7.70
N MET A 40 -4.48 -9.08 7.65
CA MET A 40 -3.46 -8.52 6.76
C MET A 40 -3.77 -8.83 5.29
N GLU A 41 -4.42 -9.97 5.03
CA GLU A 41 -4.92 -10.36 3.72
C GLU A 41 -5.94 -9.34 3.20
N GLU A 42 -6.93 -8.98 4.01
CA GLU A 42 -7.89 -7.92 3.68
C GLU A 42 -7.22 -6.59 3.37
N LEU A 43 -6.19 -6.21 4.15
CA LEU A 43 -5.43 -5.00 3.86
C LEU A 43 -4.68 -5.09 2.53
N ASN A 44 -4.04 -6.23 2.25
CA ASN A 44 -3.30 -6.44 1.00
C ASN A 44 -4.20 -6.35 -0.23
N ASP A 45 -5.46 -6.75 -0.12
CA ASP A 45 -6.45 -6.63 -1.20
C ASP A 45 -6.98 -5.20 -1.33
N ARG A 46 -7.26 -4.51 -0.21
CA ARG A 46 -7.91 -3.20 -0.21
C ARG A 46 -6.94 -2.02 -0.44
N ILE A 47 -5.68 -2.15 -0.03
CA ILE A 47 -4.67 -1.08 -0.19
C ILE A 47 -4.45 -0.72 -1.66
N PRO A 48 -4.22 -1.67 -2.59
CA PRO A 48 -4.04 -1.37 -4.01
C PRO A 48 -5.21 -0.59 -4.60
N GLU A 49 -6.44 -1.04 -4.36
CA GLU A 49 -7.66 -0.38 -4.86
C GLU A 49 -7.78 1.07 -4.34
N ALA A 50 -7.51 1.28 -3.06
CA ALA A 50 -7.56 2.61 -2.46
C ALA A 50 -6.48 3.55 -3.03
N ILE A 51 -5.27 3.04 -3.29
CA ILE A 51 -4.21 3.83 -3.91
C ILE A 51 -4.60 4.19 -5.34
N VAL A 52 -5.10 3.25 -6.15
CA VAL A 52 -5.57 3.52 -7.51
C VAL A 52 -6.62 4.63 -7.51
N ALA A 53 -7.66 4.51 -6.68
CA ALA A 53 -8.71 5.53 -6.59
C ALA A 53 -8.16 6.93 -6.22
N LEU A 54 -7.18 7.00 -5.29
CA LEU A 54 -6.55 8.26 -4.90
C LEU A 54 -5.67 8.85 -6.01
N MET A 55 -4.98 8.03 -6.79
CA MET A 55 -4.16 8.48 -7.90
C MET A 55 -5.02 8.95 -9.09
N GLU A 56 -6.09 8.22 -9.40
CA GLU A 56 -7.07 8.62 -10.41
C GLU A 56 -7.74 9.95 -10.07
N ALA A 57 -8.13 10.14 -8.81
CA ALA A 57 -8.68 11.41 -8.33
C ALA A 57 -7.69 12.59 -8.44
N LYS A 58 -6.38 12.32 -8.45
CA LYS A 58 -5.30 13.30 -8.66
C LYS A 58 -4.97 13.52 -10.14
N GLY A 59 -5.67 12.85 -11.06
CA GLY A 59 -5.51 13.01 -12.50
C GLY A 59 -4.51 12.05 -13.14
N HIS A 60 -3.94 11.10 -12.38
CA HIS A 60 -3.14 10.02 -12.94
C HIS A 60 -4.05 9.04 -13.68
N LYS A 61 -3.60 8.47 -14.80
CA LYS A 61 -4.37 7.50 -15.60
C LYS A 61 -3.57 6.21 -15.77
N ASN A 62 -4.28 5.08 -15.92
CA ASN A 62 -3.69 3.76 -16.14
C ASN A 62 -2.70 3.34 -15.04
N VAL A 63 -3.06 3.58 -13.78
CA VAL A 63 -2.25 3.27 -12.62
C VAL A 63 -2.49 1.82 -12.19
N ILE A 64 -1.44 1.01 -12.14
CA ILE A 64 -1.47 -0.35 -11.61
C ILE A 64 -0.69 -0.36 -10.31
N VAL A 65 -1.34 -0.77 -9.21
CA VAL A 65 -0.70 -0.95 -7.91
C VAL A 65 -0.67 -2.44 -7.61
N ARG A 66 0.50 -2.96 -7.25
CA ARG A 66 0.66 -4.35 -6.82
C ARG A 66 1.45 -4.43 -5.52
N PRO A 67 1.18 -5.44 -4.66
CA PRO A 67 2.09 -5.77 -3.57
C PRO A 67 3.49 -6.03 -4.17
N ALA A 68 4.53 -5.35 -3.68
CA ALA A 68 5.89 -5.79 -3.98
C ALA A 68 6.20 -7.02 -3.09
N GLU A 69 7.02 -7.94 -3.59
CA GLU A 69 7.38 -9.18 -2.88
C GLU A 69 7.82 -8.91 -1.43
N GLU A 70 7.47 -9.85 -0.55
CA GLU A 70 7.58 -9.73 0.90
C GLU A 70 9.01 -9.49 1.38
N VAL A 71 9.24 -8.36 2.05
CA VAL A 71 10.38 -8.22 2.95
C VAL A 71 10.02 -8.94 4.25
N SER A 72 10.54 -10.15 4.42
CA SER A 72 10.54 -10.87 5.70
C SER A 72 11.22 -9.99 6.75
N LEU A 73 10.46 -9.49 7.72
CA LEU A 73 10.99 -8.83 8.91
C LEU A 73 10.73 -9.75 10.11
N GLU A 74 11.80 -10.34 10.62
CA GLU A 74 11.81 -11.13 11.86
C GLU A 74 11.33 -10.26 13.03
N SER A 75 10.41 -10.80 13.83
CA SER A 75 9.52 -10.03 14.68
C SER A 75 9.94 -9.88 16.14
N ILE A 76 9.92 -8.65 16.72
CA ILE A 76 9.70 -8.36 18.16
C ILE A 76 9.01 -6.99 18.40
N GLY A 77 7.74 -7.01 18.87
CA GLY A 77 7.08 -5.94 19.66
C GLY A 77 6.67 -4.65 18.92
N PHE A 78 5.34 -4.37 18.82
CA PHE A 78 4.76 -3.25 18.04
C PHE A 78 5.63 -2.80 16.87
N GLU A 79 5.87 -3.70 15.92
CA GLU A 79 6.74 -3.40 14.80
C GLU A 79 5.98 -2.60 13.76
N THR A 80 6.49 -1.41 13.48
CA THR A 80 6.10 -0.68 12.28
C THR A 80 6.60 -1.51 11.10
N GLN A 81 5.71 -2.28 10.47
CA GLN A 81 6.04 -2.99 9.25
C GLN A 81 5.90 -2.01 8.09
N THR A 82 7.02 -1.60 7.50
CA THR A 82 7.04 -0.82 6.27
C THR A 82 6.93 -1.78 5.08
N ARG A 83 5.78 -1.84 4.41
CA ARG A 83 5.63 -2.60 3.16
C ARG A 83 5.77 -1.69 1.94
N ARG A 84 6.46 -2.17 0.91
CA ARG A 84 6.62 -1.48 -0.37
C ARG A 84 5.60 -2.00 -1.38
N PHE A 85 4.93 -1.11 -2.11
CA PHE A 85 4.04 -1.45 -3.22
C PHE A 85 4.59 -0.85 -4.50
N GLU A 86 4.55 -1.61 -5.60
CA GLU A 86 4.99 -1.11 -6.89
C GLU A 86 3.83 -0.41 -7.62
N LEU A 87 4.08 0.81 -8.07
CA LEU A 87 3.21 1.59 -8.94
C LEU A 87 3.75 1.53 -10.39
N GLN A 88 2.92 1.11 -11.34
CA GLN A 88 3.21 1.14 -12.78
C GLN A 88 2.19 2.03 -13.50
N GLU A 89 2.67 3.07 -14.21
CA GLU A 89 1.85 3.91 -15.10
C GLU A 89 2.03 3.47 -16.57
N ALA A 90 0.94 3.27 -17.30
CA ALA A 90 0.98 3.00 -18.75
C ALA A 90 0.62 4.27 -19.56
N ALA A 91 1.51 4.63 -20.49
CA ALA A 91 1.36 5.76 -21.41
C ALA A 91 0.31 5.50 -22.52
#